data_AF-A0A534KLQ3-F1
#
_entry.id   AF-A0A534KLQ3-F1
#
_cell.length_a   1.000
_cell.length_b   1.000
_cell.length_c   1.000
_cell.angle_alpha   90.00
_cell.angle_beta   90.00
_cell.angle_gamma   90.00
#
_symmetry.space_group_name_H-M   'P 1'
#
loop_
_entity.id
_entity.type
_entity.pdbx_description
1 polymer ?
#
loop_
_entity_poly.entity_id
_entity_poly.type
_entity_poly.pdbx_seq_one_letter_code
_entity_poly.pdbx_strand_id
1 'polypeptide(L)'
;MSRTARPDFVFVTTKSYDTANAMLVLRPFAERAIFVTLQNGLGNAETIARTARRVVAGTTTHGVTFVGPGEIRHAGIGETVLGAWSGVDESDLVRLR
;
A
#
# COMPACT_ATOMS: atom_id res chain seq x y z
N MET A 1 5.95 15.52 -6.87
CA MET A 1 6.64 14.22 -6.84
C MET A 1 7.78 14.24 -7.85
N SER A 2 8.96 13.74 -7.48
CA SER A 2 10.09 13.71 -8.41
C SER A 2 9.76 12.80 -9.60
N ARG A 3 9.77 13.37 -10.81
CA ARG A 3 9.48 12.66 -12.06
C ARG A 3 10.56 11.64 -12.44
N THR A 4 11.62 11.53 -11.64
CA THR A 4 12.74 10.59 -11.81
C THR A 4 12.66 9.38 -10.89
N ALA A 5 11.73 9.35 -9.92
CA ALA A 5 11.59 8.22 -9.01
C ALA A 5 11.19 6.95 -9.80
N ARG A 6 11.85 5.83 -9.48
CA ARG A 6 11.54 4.50 -10.04
C ARG A 6 11.34 3.53 -8.88
N PRO A 7 10.20 3.60 -8.18
CA PRO A 7 9.94 2.72 -7.06
C PRO A 7 9.66 1.29 -7.54
N ASP A 8 10.21 0.31 -6.82
CA ASP A 8 9.79 -1.09 -6.97
C ASP A 8 8.46 -1.34 -6.26
N PHE A 9 8.20 -0.63 -5.15
CA PHE A 9 6.98 -0.70 -4.35
C PHE A 9 6.36 0.68 -4.09
N VAL A 10 5.03 0.73 -4.11
CA VAL A 10 4.25 1.92 -3.73
C VAL A 10 3.24 1.52 -2.65
N PHE A 11 3.44 1.99 -1.42
CA PHE A 11 2.47 1.80 -0.34
C PHE A 11 1.38 2.87 -0.39
N VAL A 12 0.12 2.43 -0.48
CA VAL A 12 -1.05 3.29 -0.41
C VAL A 12 -1.65 3.17 0.97
N THR A 13 -1.46 4.20 1.80
CA THR A 13 -1.94 4.25 3.19
C THR A 13 -2.78 5.50 3.47
N THR A 14 -3.34 6.12 2.43
CA THR A 14 -4.34 7.18 2.56
C THR A 14 -5.62 6.62 3.18
N LYS A 15 -6.55 7.49 3.59
CA LYS A 15 -7.89 7.01 3.94
C LYS A 15 -8.58 6.43 2.69
N SER A 16 -9.45 5.45 2.88
CA SER A 16 -10.02 4.64 1.79
C SER A 16 -10.77 5.47 0.73
N TYR A 17 -11.44 6.54 1.17
CA TYR A 17 -12.15 7.46 0.28
C TYR A 17 -11.22 8.31 -0.61
N ASP A 18 -9.93 8.40 -0.28
CA ASP A 18 -8.94 9.12 -1.10
C ASP A 18 -8.19 8.19 -2.07
N THR A 19 -8.37 6.86 -1.99
CA THR A 19 -7.62 5.87 -2.77
C THR A 19 -7.70 6.14 -4.28
N ALA A 20 -8.89 6.43 -4.80
CA ALA A 20 -9.06 6.72 -6.23
C ALA A 20 -8.27 7.96 -6.68
N ASN A 21 -8.30 9.03 -5.87
CA ASN A 21 -7.57 10.27 -6.15
C ASN A 21 -6.06 10.06 -6.05
N ALA A 22 -5.58 9.30 -5.06
CA ALA A 22 -4.17 8.94 -4.94
C ALA A 22 -3.69 8.19 -6.20
N MET A 23 -4.49 7.26 -6.71
CA MET A 23 -4.16 6.50 -7.91
C MET A 23 -4.08 7.35 -9.18
N LEU A 24 -4.79 8.48 -9.28
CA LEU A 24 -4.62 9.43 -10.39
C LEU A 24 -3.21 10.03 -10.44
N VAL A 25 -2.64 10.35 -9.28
CA VAL A 25 -1.30 10.93 -9.18
C VAL A 25 -0.22 9.86 -9.35
N LEU A 26 -0.49 8.63 -8.89
CA LEU A 26 0.44 7.52 -8.90
C LEU A 26 0.46 6.70 -10.21
N ARG A 27 -0.43 7.02 -11.18
CA ARG A 27 -0.49 6.35 -12.50
C ARG A 27 0.87 6.14 -13.18
N PRO A 28 1.84 7.09 -13.13
CA PRO A 28 3.14 6.88 -13.78
C PRO A 28 3.91 5.65 -13.31
N PHE A 29 3.60 5.13 -12.11
CA PHE A 29 4.27 3.96 -11.54
C PHE A 29 3.47 2.65 -11.74
N ALA A 30 2.22 2.73 -12.21
CA ALA A 30 1.24 1.64 -12.23
C ALA A 30 1.64 0.41 -13.07
N GLU A 31 2.44 0.62 -14.11
CA GLU A 31 2.93 -0.45 -14.99
C GLU A 31 4.11 -1.23 -14.40
N ARG A 32 4.87 -0.60 -13.49
CA ARG A 32 6.18 -1.12 -13.05
C ARG A 32 6.27 -1.40 -11.57
N ALA A 33 5.68 -0.59 -10.71
CA ALA A 33 5.75 -0.82 -9.27
C ALA A 33 4.73 -1.88 -8.84
N ILE A 34 5.02 -2.58 -7.75
CA ILE A 34 4.03 -3.35 -7.00
C ILE A 34 3.33 -2.38 -6.04
N PHE A 35 2.01 -2.29 -6.14
CA PHE A 35 1.22 -1.46 -5.24
C PHE A 35 0.79 -2.28 -4.02
N VAL A 36 1.03 -1.75 -2.83
CA VAL A 36 0.72 -2.42 -1.56
C VAL A 36 -0.30 -1.60 -0.80
N THR A 37 -1.38 -2.22 -0.36
CA THR A 37 -2.34 -1.58 0.56
C THR A 37 -2.39 -2.31 1.90
N LEU A 38 -2.29 -1.52 2.97
CA LEU A 38 -2.51 -1.94 4.36
C LEU A 38 -3.71 -1.18 4.98
N GLN A 39 -4.54 -0.58 4.13
CA GLN A 39 -5.63 0.27 4.56
C GLN A 39 -6.74 -0.56 5.20
N ASN A 40 -7.27 -0.09 6.31
CA ASN A 40 -8.48 -0.67 6.90
C ASN A 40 -9.68 -0.54 5.93
N GLY A 41 -10.57 -1.53 5.97
CA GLY A 41 -11.80 -1.56 5.17
C GLY A 41 -11.66 -2.32 3.85
N LEU A 42 -12.78 -2.44 3.14
CA LEU A 42 -12.91 -3.19 1.88
C LEU A 42 -12.84 -2.26 0.66
N GLY A 43 -12.48 -2.79 -0.52
CA GLY A 43 -12.54 -2.06 -1.79
C GLY A 43 -11.27 -1.31 -2.19
N ASN A 44 -10.27 -1.22 -1.30
CA ASN A 44 -9.03 -0.49 -1.58
C ASN A 44 -8.21 -1.18 -2.67
N ALA A 45 -7.98 -2.49 -2.53
CA ALA A 45 -7.19 -3.27 -3.47
C ALA A 45 -7.83 -3.30 -4.87
N GLU A 46 -9.16 -3.41 -4.93
CA GLU A 46 -9.95 -3.31 -6.16
C GLU A 46 -9.80 -1.92 -6.81
N THR A 47 -9.85 -0.87 -6.00
CA THR A 47 -9.68 0.51 -6.48
C THR A 47 -8.29 0.73 -7.08
N ILE A 48 -7.27 0.18 -6.44
CA ILE A 48 -5.88 0.25 -6.91
C ILE A 48 -5.71 -0.59 -8.19
N ALA A 49 -6.27 -1.80 -8.22
CA ALA A 49 -6.19 -2.75 -9.34
C ALA A 49 -6.90 -2.26 -10.61
N ARG A 50 -7.79 -1.27 -10.52
CA ARG A 50 -8.33 -0.57 -11.70
C ARG A 50 -7.27 0.19 -12.50
N THR A 51 -6.07 0.37 -11.96
CA THR A 51 -5.00 1.15 -12.60
C THR A 51 -3.64 0.45 -12.52
N ALA A 52 -3.27 -0.10 -11.36
CA ALA A 52 -2.00 -0.81 -11.18
C ALA A 52 -2.08 -2.26 -11.66
N ARG A 53 -1.03 -2.72 -12.36
CA ARG A 53 -0.97 -4.11 -12.87
C ARG A 53 -0.66 -5.13 -11.78
N ARG A 54 0.04 -4.71 -10.73
CA ARG A 54 0.51 -5.57 -9.64
C ARG A 54 0.06 -5.00 -8.32
N VAL A 55 -0.74 -5.77 -7.59
CA VAL A 55 -1.34 -5.37 -6.32
C VAL A 55 -1.17 -6.46 -5.28
N VAL A 56 -0.66 -6.05 -4.12
CA VAL A 56 -0.60 -6.83 -2.89
C VAL A 56 -1.54 -6.17 -1.89
N ALA A 57 -2.36 -6.97 -1.23
CA ALA A 57 -3.21 -6.51 -0.14
C ALA A 57 -2.71 -7.09 1.17
N GLY A 58 -2.92 -6.38 2.26
CA GLY A 58 -2.54 -6.86 3.56
C GLY A 58 -3.22 -6.12 4.69
N THR A 59 -2.96 -6.61 5.89
CA THR A 59 -3.43 -6.02 7.14
C THR A 59 -2.25 -5.84 8.07
N THR A 60 -2.33 -4.85 8.95
CA THR A 60 -1.35 -4.63 10.00
C THR A 60 -2.07 -4.34 11.31
N THR A 61 -1.58 -4.92 12.41
CA THR A 61 -2.12 -4.68 13.76
C THR A 61 -1.20 -3.80 14.61
N HIS A 62 -0.20 -3.16 14.00
CA HIS A 62 0.64 -2.19 14.70
C HIS A 62 -0.20 -1.00 15.21
N GLY A 63 -0.05 -0.69 16.49
CA GLY A 63 -0.66 0.49 17.09
C GLY A 63 0.24 1.71 16.88
N VAL A 64 -0.16 2.66 16.03
CA VAL A 64 0.59 3.91 15.82
C VAL A 64 -0.31 5.10 16.10
N THR A 65 0.18 6.05 16.91
CA THR A 65 -0.49 7.33 17.16
C THR A 65 0.29 8.44 16.46
N PHE A 66 -0.40 9.25 15.67
CA PHE A 66 0.16 10.49 15.14
C PHE A 66 0.29 11.52 16.28
N VAL A 67 1.49 12.04 16.48
CA VAL A 67 1.76 13.06 17.51
C VAL A 67 1.88 14.44 16.85
N GLY A 68 2.60 14.52 15.74
CA GLY A 68 2.76 15.74 14.95
C GLY A 68 3.50 15.48 13.62
N PRO A 69 3.65 16.49 12.76
CA PRO A 69 4.41 16.33 11.51
C PRO A 69 5.84 15.83 11.78
N GLY A 70 6.20 14.68 11.23
CA GLY A 70 7.50 14.04 11.47
C GLY A 70 7.62 13.26 12.77
N GLU A 71 6.55 13.18 13.59
CA GLU A 71 6.54 12.48 14.88
C GLU A 71 5.35 11.53 15.03
N ILE A 72 5.66 10.27 15.31
CA ILE A 72 4.69 9.23 15.63
C ILE A 72 5.09 8.52 16.92
N ARG A 73 4.11 8.00 17.64
CA ARG A 73 4.33 7.07 18.76
C ARG A 73 3.91 5.67 18.33
N HIS A 74 4.86 4.75 18.25
CA HIS A 74 4.56 3.33 18.06
C HIS A 74 4.11 2.75 19.41
N ALA A 75 2.79 2.71 19.61
CA ALA A 75 2.13 2.39 20.86
C ALA A 75 1.95 0.88 21.12
N GLY A 76 2.12 0.04 20.09
CA GLY A 76 2.01 -1.41 20.22
C GLY A 76 2.59 -2.14 19.02
N ILE A 77 3.37 -3.19 19.29
CA ILE A 77 3.88 -4.11 18.27
C ILE A 77 2.71 -5.01 17.85
N GLY A 78 2.52 -5.14 16.53
CA GLY A 78 1.54 -6.04 15.95
C GLY A 78 2.18 -6.89 14.87
N GLU A 79 1.34 -7.57 14.11
CA GLU A 79 1.72 -8.37 12.96
C GLU A 79 1.32 -7.66 11.69
N THR A 80 2.04 -7.93 10.60
CA THR A 80 1.65 -7.50 9.25
C THR A 80 1.58 -8.72 8.35
N VAL A 81 0.43 -8.94 7.72
CA VAL A 81 0.20 -10.06 6.82
C VAL A 81 -0.08 -9.52 5.43
N LEU A 82 0.62 -10.05 4.43
CA LEU A 82 0.49 -9.68 3.01
C LEU A 82 0.02 -10.89 2.21
N GLY A 83 -0.78 -10.63 1.18
CA GLY A 83 -1.30 -11.64 0.26
C GLY A 83 -1.41 -11.09 -1.17
N ALA A 84 -1.29 -11.99 -2.13
CA ALA A 84 -1.46 -11.68 -3.55
C ALA A 84 -2.88 -11.17 -3.78
N TRP A 85 -3.03 -10.10 -4.54
CA TRP A 85 -4.35 -9.62 -4.96
C TRP A 85 -4.54 -9.68 -6.47
N SER A 86 -3.68 -9.02 -7.25
CA SER A 86 -3.79 -8.99 -8.71
C SER A 86 -2.41 -8.90 -9.36
N GLY A 87 -2.18 -9.75 -10.36
CA GLY A 87 -0.97 -9.71 -11.19
C GLY A 87 0.35 -9.97 -10.45
N VAL A 88 0.29 -10.61 -9.28
CA VAL A 88 1.45 -10.98 -8.46
C VAL A 88 1.36 -12.46 -8.13
N ASP A 89 2.50 -13.15 -8.14
CA ASP A 89 2.59 -14.55 -7.78
C ASP A 89 2.99 -14.71 -6.30
N GLU A 90 2.74 -15.88 -5.73
CA GLU A 90 3.09 -16.16 -4.33
C GLU A 90 4.62 -16.07 -4.08
N SER A 91 5.44 -16.28 -5.12
CA SER A 91 6.88 -16.05 -5.07
C SER A 91 7.28 -14.57 -4.95
N ASP A 92 6.39 -13.65 -5.32
CA ASP A 92 6.60 -12.20 -5.10
C ASP A 92 6.33 -11.79 -3.65
N LEU A 93 5.79 -12.72 -2.83
CA LEU A 93 5.39 -12.47 -1.46
C LEU A 93 6.36 -13.15 -0.49
N VAL A 94 7.17 -12.35 0.20
CA VAL A 94 7.93 -12.85 1.35
C VAL A 94 7.11 -12.62 2.61
N ARG A 95 6.92 -13.66 3.43
CA ARG A 95 6.37 -13.50 4.79
C ARG A 95 7.33 -12.63 5.60
N LEU A 96 6.93 -11.40 5.91
CA LEU A 96 7.61 -10.56 6.89
C LEU A 96 7.18 -11.04 8.28
N ARG A 97 8.12 -11.53 9.07
CA ARG A 97 7.94 -11.82 10.50
C ARG A 97 8.48 -10.65 11.32
#